data_AF-A0A804PZQ0-F1
#
_entry.id   AF-A0A804PZQ0-F1
#
_cell.length_a   1.000
_cell.length_b   1.000
_cell.length_c   1.000
_cell.angle_alpha   90.00
_cell.angle_beta   90.00
_cell.angle_gamma   90.00
#
_symmetry.space_group_name_H-M   'P 1'
#
loop_
_entity.id
_entity.type
_entity.pdbx_description
1 polymer ?
#
loop_
_entity_poly.entity_id
_entity_poly.type
_entity_poly.pdbx_seq_one_letter_code
_entity_poly.pdbx_strand_id
1 'polypeptide(L)'
;MDGGRAAAVGGDPSPIAAPSNPPALSSRPVDVSSFTHTPCYCEENVYMLCNELIRTGVADPAGTDLYVVFISNEEKKVPLWHQKAGHSDDGFICWDYHVICIQAKQRSS
;
A
#
# COMPACT_ATOMS: atom_id res chain seq x y z
N MET A 1 60.63 40.43 34.90
CA MET A 1 59.90 39.79 36.00
C MET A 1 58.64 39.21 35.41
N ASP A 2 58.63 37.88 35.31
CA ASP A 2 57.50 36.94 35.28
C ASP A 2 56.31 37.26 34.37
N GLY A 3 55.90 36.40 33.43
CA GLY A 3 55.79 34.95 33.55
C GLY A 3 54.32 34.60 33.80
N GLY A 4 53.61 34.10 32.78
CA GLY A 4 52.22 33.62 32.90
C GLY A 4 51.62 33.33 31.52
N ARG A 5 51.88 32.16 30.94
CA ARG A 5 51.04 30.92 30.96
C ARG A 5 49.77 30.99 30.11
N ALA A 6 49.66 29.97 29.24
CA ALA A 6 48.67 29.71 28.22
C ALA A 6 47.26 29.40 28.75
N ALA A 7 46.26 29.53 27.88
CA ALA A 7 45.26 28.48 27.65
C ALA A 7 44.60 28.69 26.28
N ALA A 8 44.71 27.70 25.41
CA ALA A 8 43.95 27.58 24.18
C ALA A 8 42.48 27.33 24.52
N VAL A 9 41.56 28.14 23.98
CA VAL A 9 40.14 27.85 24.04
C VAL A 9 39.78 27.09 22.78
N GLY A 10 39.79 25.76 22.90
CA GLY A 10 39.10 24.88 21.96
C GLY A 10 37.59 25.05 22.17
N GLY A 11 36.90 25.49 21.11
CA GLY A 11 35.45 25.39 21.03
C GLY A 11 35.11 24.14 20.24
N ASP A 12 34.64 23.10 20.91
CA ASP A 12 34.05 21.94 20.25
C ASP A 12 32.81 22.37 19.45
N PRO A 13 32.66 21.94 18.18
CA PRO A 13 31.40 22.10 17.48
C PRO A 13 30.35 21.16 18.09
N SER A 14 29.21 21.73 18.47
CA SER A 14 28.02 21.00 18.94
C SER A 14 27.68 19.83 18.00
N PRO A 15 27.30 18.64 18.51
CA PRO A 15 26.89 17.55 17.65
C PRO A 15 25.58 17.93 16.93
N ILE A 16 25.63 17.91 15.60
CA ILE A 16 24.47 18.01 14.72
C ILE A 16 23.47 16.94 15.17
N ALA A 17 22.29 17.38 15.62
CA ALA A 17 21.21 16.47 15.98
C ALA A 17 20.89 15.57 14.77
N ALA A 18 20.97 14.26 14.99
CA ALA A 18 20.59 13.27 13.99
C ALA A 18 19.12 13.50 13.58
N PRO A 19 18.77 13.31 12.29
CA PRO A 19 17.39 13.44 11.85
C PRO A 19 16.51 12.46 12.63
N SER A 20 15.51 13.02 13.31
CA SER A 20 14.46 12.29 14.00
C SER A 20 13.83 11.27 13.05
N ASN A 21 13.78 10.02 13.50
CA ASN A 21 13.12 8.89 12.84
C ASN A 21 11.81 9.35 12.16
N PRO A 22 11.54 8.97 10.90
CA PRO A 22 10.23 9.24 10.30
C PRO A 22 9.15 8.57 11.17
N PRO A 23 7.99 9.22 11.39
CA PRO A 23 6.92 8.62 12.15
C PRO A 23 6.52 7.32 11.46
N ALA A 24 6.53 6.22 12.21
CA ALA A 24 6.01 4.94 11.75
C ALA A 24 4.64 5.19 11.11
N LEU A 25 4.48 4.87 9.82
CA LEU A 25 3.21 5.01 9.11
C LEU A 25 2.15 4.26 9.91
N SER A 26 1.33 5.01 10.64
CA SER A 26 0.15 4.50 11.32
C SER A 26 -0.72 3.89 10.23
N SER A 27 -0.85 2.57 10.22
CA SER A 27 -1.69 1.84 9.28
C SER A 27 -3.14 2.19 9.55
N ARG A 28 -3.61 3.32 8.99
CA ARG A 28 -5.02 3.67 9.01
C ARG A 28 -5.77 2.58 8.25
N PRO A 29 -6.85 2.02 8.83
CA PRO A 29 -7.71 1.10 8.09
C PRO A 29 -8.19 1.80 6.82
N VAL A 30 -7.96 1.16 5.68
CA VAL A 30 -8.49 1.63 4.40
C VAL A 30 -9.99 1.38 4.39
N ASP A 31 -10.79 2.44 4.27
CA ASP A 31 -12.25 2.34 4.20
C ASP A 31 -12.66 1.88 2.79
N VAL A 32 -13.28 0.70 2.68
CA VAL A 32 -13.70 0.15 1.38
C VAL A 32 -14.71 1.05 0.68
N SER A 33 -15.51 1.81 1.44
CA SER A 33 -16.54 2.69 0.88
C SER A 33 -15.96 3.97 0.26
N SER A 34 -14.68 4.30 0.51
CA SER A 34 -14.04 5.46 -0.11
C SER A 34 -13.60 5.22 -1.55
N PHE A 35 -13.66 3.98 -2.04
CA PHE A 35 -13.30 3.65 -3.41
C PHE A 35 -14.48 3.74 -4.36
N THR A 36 -14.25 4.32 -5.54
CA THR A 36 -15.19 4.23 -6.66
C THR A 36 -15.35 2.78 -7.07
N HIS A 37 -16.60 2.33 -7.16
CA HIS A 37 -16.94 0.97 -7.59
C HIS A 37 -18.13 0.98 -8.54
N THR A 38 -17.90 0.52 -9.77
CA THR A 38 -18.93 0.31 -10.78
C THR A 38 -19.15 -1.19 -10.97
N PRO A 39 -20.37 -1.73 -10.74
CA PRO A 39 -20.66 -3.15 -10.97
C PRO A 39 -20.31 -3.58 -12.40
N CYS A 40 -19.71 -4.77 -12.56
CA CYS A 40 -19.29 -5.34 -13.84
C CYS A 40 -18.12 -4.63 -14.56
N TYR A 41 -17.42 -3.69 -13.91
CA TYR A 41 -16.19 -3.06 -14.40
C TYR A 41 -15.03 -3.30 -13.42
N CYS A 42 -14.79 -4.57 -13.08
CA CYS A 42 -13.83 -4.95 -12.04
C CYS A 42 -12.38 -4.54 -12.36
N GLU A 43 -12.02 -4.54 -13.63
CA GLU A 43 -10.75 -4.08 -14.17
C GLU A 43 -10.51 -2.58 -13.95
N GLU A 44 -11.53 -1.73 -14.19
CA GLU A 44 -11.44 -0.30 -13.93
C GLU A 44 -11.43 -0.02 -12.43
N ASN A 45 -12.25 -0.74 -11.67
CA ASN A 45 -12.27 -0.64 -10.20
C ASN A 45 -10.91 -0.99 -9.60
N VAL A 46 -10.26 -2.07 -10.09
CA VAL A 46 -8.92 -2.48 -9.64
C VAL A 46 -7.85 -1.48 -10.08
N TYR A 47 -7.94 -0.93 -11.30
CA TYR A 47 -7.03 0.14 -11.74
C TYR A 47 -7.10 1.36 -10.81
N MET A 48 -8.31 1.84 -10.50
CA MET A 48 -8.53 2.97 -9.59
C MET A 48 -8.05 2.64 -8.17
N LEU A 49 -8.31 1.42 -7.69
CA LEU A 49 -7.82 0.94 -6.39
C LEU A 49 -6.29 0.99 -6.33
N CYS A 50 -5.58 0.44 -7.32
CA CYS A 50 -4.11 0.47 -7.34
C CYS A 50 -3.56 1.90 -7.31
N ASN A 51 -4.13 2.80 -8.11
CA ASN A 51 -3.72 4.21 -8.12
C ASN A 51 -3.91 4.87 -6.74
N GLU A 52 -5.02 4.56 -6.06
CA GLU A 52 -5.30 5.10 -4.74
C GLU A 52 -4.38 4.51 -3.65
N LEU A 53 -4.07 3.21 -3.71
CA LEU A 53 -3.12 2.57 -2.78
C LEU A 53 -1.71 3.15 -2.91
N ILE A 54 -1.27 3.45 -4.14
CA ILE A 54 0.00 4.14 -4.40
C ILE A 54 -0.06 5.58 -3.87
N ARG A 55 -1.12 6.33 -4.22
CA ARG A 55 -1.29 7.74 -3.84
C ARG A 55 -1.34 7.94 -2.32
N THR A 56 -1.90 7.00 -1.59
CA THR A 56 -2.03 7.05 -0.12
C THR A 56 -0.82 6.49 0.62
N GLY A 57 0.18 5.97 -0.11
CA GLY A 57 1.38 5.37 0.48
C GLY A 57 1.14 4.04 1.17
N VAL A 58 0.01 3.37 0.88
CA VAL A 58 -0.26 2.00 1.34
C VAL A 58 0.59 1.02 0.55
N ALA A 59 0.72 1.24 -0.76
CA ALA A 59 1.55 0.46 -1.67
C ALA A 59 2.89 1.16 -1.96
N ASP A 60 3.82 0.40 -2.53
CA ASP A 60 5.08 0.92 -3.04
C ASP A 60 4.82 2.05 -4.07
N PRO A 61 5.57 3.17 -4.06
CA PRO A 61 5.33 4.27 -5.00
C PRO A 61 5.44 3.88 -6.49
N ALA A 62 6.20 2.83 -6.81
CA ALA A 62 6.29 2.28 -8.16
C ALA A 62 5.26 1.16 -8.41
N GLY A 63 4.40 0.84 -7.43
CA GLY A 63 3.39 -0.22 -7.50
C GLY A 63 3.98 -1.63 -7.58
N THR A 64 5.26 -1.80 -7.24
CA THR A 64 5.99 -3.06 -7.43
C THR A 64 5.53 -4.18 -6.51
N ASP A 65 4.81 -3.84 -5.44
CA ASP A 65 4.18 -4.77 -4.51
C ASP A 65 2.71 -5.07 -4.85
N LEU A 66 2.16 -4.50 -5.94
CA LEU A 66 0.78 -4.71 -6.38
C LEU A 66 0.70 -5.64 -7.58
N TYR A 67 -0.22 -6.60 -7.51
CA TYR A 67 -0.50 -7.56 -8.58
C TYR A 67 -1.97 -7.47 -8.97
N VAL A 68 -2.22 -7.16 -10.25
CA VAL A 68 -3.55 -7.23 -10.84
C VAL A 68 -3.75 -8.62 -11.43
N VAL A 69 -4.71 -9.36 -10.90
CA VAL A 69 -4.95 -10.76 -11.26
C VAL A 69 -6.27 -10.89 -11.98
N PHE A 70 -6.21 -11.29 -13.25
CA PHE A 70 -7.36 -11.71 -14.03
C PHE A 70 -7.66 -13.18 -13.76
N ILE A 71 -8.87 -13.45 -13.31
CA ILE A 71 -9.39 -14.78 -13.03
C ILE A 71 -10.38 -15.12 -14.13
N SER A 72 -10.00 -16.02 -15.02
CA SER A 72 -10.84 -16.54 -16.10
C SER A 72 -10.40 -17.95 -16.46
N ASN A 73 -11.13 -18.60 -17.37
CA ASN A 73 -10.76 -19.88 -17.97
C ASN A 73 -11.19 -19.88 -19.44
N GLU A 74 -10.83 -20.93 -20.19
CA GLU A 74 -11.13 -21.03 -21.62
C GLU A 74 -12.63 -20.94 -21.92
N GLU A 75 -13.47 -21.49 -21.04
CA GLU A 75 -14.92 -21.45 -21.17
C GLU A 75 -15.56 -20.14 -20.74
N LYS A 76 -14.80 -19.23 -20.12
CA LYS A 76 -15.31 -18.00 -19.47
C LYS A 76 -16.47 -18.32 -18.51
N LYS A 77 -16.23 -19.26 -17.62
CA LYS A 77 -17.17 -19.70 -16.57
C LYS A 77 -16.40 -19.95 -15.28
N VAL A 78 -16.25 -18.91 -14.47
CA VAL A 78 -15.53 -18.97 -13.20
C VAL A 78 -16.53 -18.88 -12.05
N PRO A 79 -16.73 -19.97 -11.28
CA PRO A 79 -17.56 -19.92 -10.09
C PRO A 79 -16.80 -19.21 -8.96
N LEU A 80 -17.41 -18.15 -8.40
CA LEU A 80 -16.93 -17.47 -7.20
C LEU A 80 -18.06 -17.41 -6.16
N TRP A 81 -17.67 -17.51 -4.88
CA TRP A 81 -18.56 -17.41 -3.72
C TRP A 81 -18.32 -16.10 -2.97
N HIS A 82 -19.23 -15.80 -2.04
CA HIS A 82 -19.18 -14.60 -1.20
C HIS A 82 -19.14 -13.29 -2.03
N GLN A 83 -19.79 -13.30 -3.18
CA GLN A 83 -19.87 -12.14 -4.06
C GLN A 83 -21.12 -11.33 -3.74
N LYS A 84 -20.99 -10.01 -3.62
CA LYS A 84 -22.12 -9.09 -3.40
C LYS A 84 -23.21 -9.18 -4.49
N ALA A 85 -22.81 -9.55 -5.70
CA ALA A 85 -23.71 -9.73 -6.84
C ALA A 85 -24.40 -11.10 -6.87
N GLY A 86 -23.96 -12.06 -6.04
CA GLY A 86 -24.59 -13.36 -5.94
C GLY A 86 -25.96 -13.27 -5.26
N HIS A 87 -26.94 -14.01 -5.78
CA HIS A 87 -28.31 -14.00 -5.27
C HIS A 87 -28.61 -15.11 -4.26
N SER A 88 -27.74 -16.11 -4.14
CA SER A 88 -27.85 -17.19 -3.16
C SER A 88 -27.26 -16.79 -1.81
N ASP A 89 -27.61 -17.51 -0.75
CA ASP A 89 -27.13 -17.25 0.62
C ASP A 89 -25.60 -17.33 0.76
N ASP A 90 -24.94 -18.12 -0.09
CA ASP A 90 -23.49 -18.25 -0.15
C ASP A 90 -22.83 -17.22 -1.10
N GLY A 91 -23.61 -16.35 -1.74
CA GLY A 91 -23.14 -15.33 -2.67
C GLY A 91 -22.50 -15.92 -3.92
N PHE A 92 -23.00 -17.06 -4.40
CA PHE A 92 -22.52 -17.71 -5.61
C PHE A 92 -22.85 -16.90 -6.87
N ILE A 93 -21.88 -16.82 -7.78
CA ILE A 93 -22.05 -16.28 -9.13
C ILE A 93 -21.01 -16.91 -10.07
N CYS A 94 -21.39 -17.09 -11.33
CA CYS A 94 -20.49 -17.55 -12.38
C CYS A 94 -20.13 -16.36 -13.27
N TRP A 95 -18.88 -15.92 -13.22
CA TRP A 95 -18.36 -14.83 -14.04
C TRP A 95 -17.72 -15.35 -15.33
N ASP A 96 -17.73 -14.53 -16.38
CA ASP A 96 -16.88 -14.74 -17.55
C ASP A 96 -15.41 -14.45 -17.24
N TYR A 97 -15.16 -13.40 -16.46
CA TYR A 97 -13.90 -13.12 -15.78
C TYR A 97 -14.13 -12.26 -14.54
N HIS A 98 -13.15 -12.23 -13.64
CA HIS A 98 -13.11 -11.26 -12.56
C HIS A 98 -11.69 -10.77 -12.34
N VAL A 99 -11.54 -9.55 -11.82
CA VAL A 99 -10.22 -8.94 -11.56
C VAL A 99 -10.11 -8.58 -10.09
N ILE A 100 -8.98 -8.94 -9.49
CA ILE A 100 -8.64 -8.58 -8.10
C ILE A 100 -7.26 -7.94 -8.03
N CYS A 101 -7.02 -7.18 -6.96
CA CYS A 101 -5.70 -6.67 -6.60
C CYS A 101 -5.15 -7.46 -5.41
N ILE A 102 -3.89 -7.87 -5.48
CA ILE A 102 -3.14 -8.49 -4.37
C ILE A 102 -1.95 -7.60 -4.05
N GLN A 103 -1.83 -7.16 -2.80
CA GLN A 103 -0.63 -6.48 -2.31
C GLN A 103 0.28 -7.49 -1.59
N ALA A 104 1.50 -7.69 -2.10
CA ALA A 104 2.49 -8.52 -1.46
C ALA A 104 3.22 -7.74 -0.37
N LYS A 105 3.17 -8.21 0.88
CA LYS A 105 4.04 -7.69 1.93
C LYS A 105 5.45 -8.23 1.73
N GLN A 106 6.41 -7.33 1.50
CA GLN A 106 7.82 -7.68 1.60
C GLN A 106 8.07 -8.21 3.02
N ARG A 107 8.62 -9.43 3.13
CA ARG A 107 8.99 -10.01 4.41
C ARG A 107 10.15 -9.15 4.93
N SER A 108 9.94 -8.42 6.03
CA SER A 108 11.03 -7.73 6.70
C SER A 108 12.01 -8.79 7.22
N SER A 109 13.18 -8.88 6.61
CA SER A 109 14.32 -9.70 7.06
C SER A 109 14.84 -9.26 8.42
#